data_AF-A0A933C4Y8-F1
#
_entry.id   AF-A0A933C4Y8-F1
#
_cell.length_a   1.000
_cell.length_b   1.000
_cell.length_c   1.000
_cell.angle_alpha   90.00
_cell.angle_beta   90.00
_cell.angle_gamma   90.00
#
_symmetry.space_group_name_H-M   'P 1'
#
loop_
_entity.id
_entity.type
_entity.pdbx_description
1 polymer ?
#
loop_
_entity_poly.entity_id
_entity_poly.type
_entity_poly.pdbx_seq_one_letter_code
_entity_poly.pdbx_strand_id
1 'polypeptide(L)'
;MKRSSLCLAFAAALVACGEETRNGQLTLAGSTPLRIADQDGSTVEFFTGPFKVEFGPDGSRKVNVKLEQDGRVAKFSARVSGRNADWNFTIRGGDIGQPVDIASARNIEYVGSPEQRMGNGGPCGFNGTWITEETWQRGNEDWKVSFSDAGNGKAVGAFASRREGEYYLLATHNLWCRERRDIPEPRIPWDRLSSSIERLRESGVRFD
;
A
#
# COMPACT_ATOMS: atom_id res chain seq x y z
N MET A 1 -19.90 20.32 -10.04
CA MET A 1 -19.79 19.04 -10.77
C MET A 1 -18.37 18.51 -10.62
N LYS A 2 -18.27 17.26 -10.15
CA LYS A 2 -17.05 16.55 -9.73
C LYS A 2 -16.00 16.52 -10.86
N ARG A 3 -14.77 16.96 -10.58
CA ARG A 3 -13.61 16.70 -11.44
C ARG A 3 -12.93 15.43 -10.94
N SER A 4 -13.22 14.32 -11.61
CA SER A 4 -12.48 13.07 -11.50
C SER A 4 -11.03 13.34 -11.90
N SER A 5 -10.12 13.34 -10.93
CA SER A 5 -8.69 13.40 -11.25
C SER A 5 -8.24 12.03 -11.73
N LEU A 6 -7.93 11.97 -13.02
CA LEU A 6 -7.26 10.87 -13.68
C LEU A 6 -5.98 10.51 -12.90
N CYS A 7 -5.89 9.26 -12.46
CA CYS A 7 -4.60 8.61 -12.27
C CYS A 7 -3.95 8.49 -13.65
N LEU A 8 -3.08 9.44 -14.00
CA LEU A 8 -2.16 9.25 -15.12
C LEU A 8 -1.10 8.23 -14.65
N ALA A 9 -1.31 6.99 -15.07
CA ALA A 9 -0.43 5.86 -14.82
C ALA A 9 0.86 6.01 -15.62
N PHE A 10 1.96 6.34 -14.94
CA PHE A 10 3.31 6.23 -15.48
C PHE A 10 4.30 5.95 -14.33
N ALA A 11 4.29 4.70 -13.86
CA ALA A 11 5.37 4.04 -13.12
C ALA A 11 4.96 2.57 -12.89
N ALA A 12 5.22 1.71 -13.88
CA ALA A 12 5.17 0.28 -13.69
C ALA A 12 6.47 -0.16 -12.98
N ALA A 13 6.30 -0.92 -11.89
CA ALA A 13 7.29 -1.32 -10.90
C ALA A 13 7.74 -0.20 -9.95
N LEU A 14 6.97 0.03 -8.89
CA LEU A 14 7.50 0.46 -7.59
C LEU A 14 6.43 0.21 -6.51
N VAL A 15 6.67 -0.85 -5.76
CA VAL A 15 6.16 -1.12 -4.41
C VAL A 15 4.66 -1.42 -4.37
N ALA A 16 4.31 -2.41 -3.55
CA ALA A 16 2.98 -2.48 -2.98
C ALA A 16 2.47 -1.05 -2.72
N CYS A 17 1.35 -0.65 -3.35
CA CYS A 17 0.41 0.21 -2.64
C CYS A 17 -0.15 -0.63 -1.49
N GLY A 18 0.74 -0.99 -0.55
CA GLY A 18 0.36 -1.52 0.73
C GLY A 18 -0.34 -0.36 1.37
N GLU A 19 -1.67 -0.41 1.38
CA GLU A 19 -2.41 0.30 2.40
C GLU A 19 -1.86 -0.23 3.72
N GLU A 20 -0.98 0.55 4.36
CA GLU A 20 -0.45 0.24 5.68
C GLU A 20 -1.58 0.50 6.69
N THR A 21 -2.51 -0.45 6.78
CA THR A 21 -3.72 -0.41 7.60
C THR A 21 -3.48 -0.88 9.03
N ARG A 22 -2.21 -1.02 9.44
CA ARG A 22 -1.89 -1.47 10.79
C ARG A 22 -2.27 -0.40 11.81
N ASN A 23 -3.42 -0.66 12.41
CA ASN A 23 -3.90 0.05 13.58
C ASN A 23 -3.11 -0.43 14.80
N GLY A 24 -2.41 0.49 15.45
CA GLY A 24 -1.67 0.26 16.69
C GLY A 24 -2.42 0.81 17.90
N GLN A 25 -2.05 0.34 19.08
CA GLN A 25 -2.42 0.96 20.34
C GLN A 25 -1.15 1.53 20.96
N LEU A 26 -1.07 2.85 21.06
CA LEU A 26 0.01 3.54 21.76
C LEU A 26 -0.42 3.77 23.20
N THR A 27 0.44 3.47 24.17
CA THR A 27 0.23 3.88 25.57
C THR A 27 1.17 5.05 25.87
N LEU A 28 0.61 6.22 26.22
CA LEU A 28 1.41 7.33 26.72
C LEU A 28 1.93 7.02 28.10
N ALA A 29 3.26 7.00 28.24
CA ALA A 29 3.94 6.83 29.51
C ALA A 29 4.38 8.20 30.02
N GLY A 30 3.58 8.82 30.88
CA GLY A 30 3.89 10.13 31.46
C GLY A 30 2.68 10.85 32.00
N SER A 31 2.91 11.85 32.84
CA SER A 31 1.86 12.72 33.42
C SER A 31 1.49 13.91 32.54
N THR A 32 2.26 14.18 31.49
CA THR A 32 2.05 15.33 30.60
C THR A 32 1.19 14.92 29.41
N PRO A 33 0.09 15.63 29.12
CA PRO A 33 -0.71 15.36 27.93
C PRO A 33 0.11 15.56 26.64
N LEU A 34 -0.04 14.63 25.71
CA LEU A 34 0.48 14.76 24.35
C LEU A 34 -0.44 15.70 23.57
N ARG A 35 0.10 16.84 23.12
CA ARG A 35 -0.64 17.82 22.32
C ARG A 35 -0.36 17.62 20.84
N ILE A 36 -1.41 17.44 20.05
CA ILE A 36 -1.34 17.29 18.59
C ILE A 36 -2.28 18.31 17.97
N ALA A 37 -1.80 19.09 17.01
CA ALA A 37 -2.66 19.92 16.18
C ALA A 37 -3.28 19.07 15.07
N ASP A 38 -4.60 19.07 15.00
CA ASP A 38 -5.41 18.48 13.94
C ASP A 38 -5.22 19.26 12.63
N GLN A 39 -5.66 18.70 11.52
CA GLN A 39 -5.49 19.25 10.18
C GLN A 39 -6.17 20.62 10.00
N ASP A 40 -7.18 20.91 10.81
CA ASP A 40 -7.88 22.21 10.84
C ASP A 40 -7.20 23.25 11.76
N GLY A 41 -6.08 22.88 12.41
CA GLY A 41 -5.32 23.72 13.33
C GLY A 41 -5.86 23.70 14.76
N SER A 42 -6.93 22.95 15.06
CA SER A 42 -7.38 22.73 16.43
C SER A 42 -6.36 21.87 17.20
N THR A 43 -6.14 22.14 18.48
CA THR A 43 -5.24 21.32 19.29
C THR A 43 -6.05 20.30 20.09
N VAL A 44 -5.67 19.02 19.95
CA VAL A 44 -6.23 17.89 20.69
C VAL A 44 -5.19 17.41 21.70
N GLU A 45 -5.62 17.22 22.94
CA GLU A 45 -4.78 16.70 24.01
C GLU A 45 -5.12 15.23 24.28
N PHE A 46 -4.10 14.38 24.22
CA PHE A 46 -4.17 12.97 24.58
C PHE A 46 -3.53 12.77 25.95
N PHE A 47 -4.19 12.02 26.83
CA PHE A 47 -3.75 11.82 28.22
C PHE A 47 -3.11 10.45 28.40
N THR A 48 -2.47 10.25 29.55
CA THR A 48 -1.91 8.97 29.96
C THR A 48 -2.90 7.83 29.73
N GLY A 49 -2.44 6.76 29.11
CA GLY A 49 -3.28 5.62 28.76
C GLY A 49 -3.23 5.27 27.28
N PRO A 50 -4.01 4.26 26.89
CA PRO A 50 -4.00 3.77 25.52
C PRO A 50 -4.74 4.70 24.58
N PHE A 51 -4.26 4.81 23.35
CA PHE A 51 -4.98 5.41 22.24
C PHE A 51 -4.68 4.69 20.93
N LYS A 52 -5.63 4.70 20.00
CA LYS A 52 -5.49 4.05 18.70
C LYS A 52 -4.72 4.96 17.75
N VAL A 53 -3.85 4.36 16.96
CA VAL A 53 -3.07 5.02 15.91
C VAL A 53 -3.36 4.29 14.61
N GLU A 54 -3.89 4.99 13.62
CA GLU A 54 -4.15 4.45 12.28
C GLU A 54 -3.28 5.21 11.26
N PHE A 55 -2.58 4.48 10.41
CA PHE A 55 -1.82 5.03 9.29
C PHE A 55 -2.56 4.74 7.99
N GLY A 56 -2.42 5.62 7.00
CA GLY A 56 -2.96 5.40 5.66
C GLY A 56 -2.11 6.10 4.60
N PRO A 57 -1.81 5.45 3.46
CA PRO A 57 -1.09 6.11 2.37
C PRO A 57 -1.95 7.23 1.75
N ASP A 58 -1.31 8.32 1.33
CA ASP A 58 -1.94 9.41 0.57
C ASP A 58 -1.36 9.56 -0.85
N GLY A 59 -0.89 8.44 -1.45
CA GLY A 59 -0.43 8.36 -2.84
C GLY A 59 0.77 9.27 -3.22
N SER A 60 1.30 10.08 -2.30
CA SER A 60 2.16 11.22 -2.61
C SER A 60 3.28 11.46 -1.57
N ARG A 61 4.00 10.39 -1.16
CA ARG A 61 4.99 10.43 -0.06
C ARG A 61 4.44 11.10 1.21
N LYS A 62 3.14 10.93 1.41
CA LYS A 62 2.39 11.42 2.54
C LYS A 62 1.73 10.25 3.24
N VAL A 63 1.62 10.38 4.54
CA VAL A 63 0.90 9.44 5.39
C VAL A 63 -0.16 10.22 6.15
N ASN A 64 -1.40 9.74 6.06
CA ASN A 64 -2.50 10.18 6.90
C ASN A 64 -2.38 9.43 8.22
N VAL A 65 -2.40 10.17 9.32
CA VAL A 65 -2.35 9.63 10.67
C VAL A 65 -3.65 10.03 11.37
N LYS A 66 -4.34 9.05 11.95
CA LYS A 66 -5.50 9.27 12.82
C LYS A 66 -5.18 8.74 14.21
N LEU A 67 -5.35 9.61 15.20
CA LEU A 67 -5.19 9.30 16.61
C LEU A 67 -6.55 9.35 17.30
N GLU A 68 -6.87 8.37 18.15
CA GLU A 68 -8.17 8.29 18.83
C GLU A 68 -8.06 7.80 20.28
N GLN A 69 -8.58 8.59 21.23
CA GLN A 69 -8.65 8.26 22.66
C GLN A 69 -9.93 8.82 23.29
N ASP A 70 -10.78 7.95 23.87
CA ASP A 70 -11.98 8.35 24.61
C ASP A 70 -12.85 9.40 23.88
N GLY A 71 -13.04 9.23 22.57
CA GLY A 71 -13.80 10.15 21.71
C GLY A 71 -13.03 11.39 21.23
N ARG A 72 -11.80 11.63 21.71
CA ARG A 72 -10.89 12.64 21.14
C ARG A 72 -10.24 12.07 19.90
N VAL A 73 -10.32 12.81 18.79
CA VAL A 73 -9.77 12.41 17.50
C VAL A 73 -8.89 13.53 16.98
N ALA A 74 -7.68 13.20 16.56
CA ALA A 74 -6.80 14.11 15.81
C ALA A 74 -6.43 13.45 14.48
N LYS A 75 -6.47 14.22 13.39
CA LYS A 75 -6.08 13.75 12.05
C LYS A 75 -5.04 14.68 11.47
N PHE A 76 -4.01 14.14 10.87
CA PHE A 76 -3.06 14.98 10.14
C PHE A 76 -2.43 14.20 9.00
N SER A 77 -2.00 14.95 7.99
CA SER A 77 -1.22 14.41 6.88
C SER A 77 0.20 14.90 7.01
N ALA A 78 1.17 13.98 7.03
CA ALA A 78 2.58 14.32 7.12
C ALA A 78 3.33 13.84 5.88
N ARG A 79 4.29 14.64 5.40
CA ARG A 79 5.27 14.15 4.43
C ARG A 79 6.25 13.24 5.14
N VAL A 80 6.47 12.06 4.56
CA VAL A 80 7.46 11.12 5.06
C VAL A 80 8.80 11.33 4.36
N SER A 81 9.86 11.40 5.18
CA SER A 81 11.24 11.27 4.71
C SER A 81 11.71 9.83 4.95
N GLY A 82 12.28 9.17 3.94
CA GLY A 82 12.74 7.78 4.07
C GLY A 82 12.67 6.95 2.78
N ARG A 83 13.08 5.67 2.87
CA ARG A 83 12.87 4.68 1.80
C ARG A 83 11.46 4.11 1.92
N ASN A 84 10.58 4.48 0.99
CA ASN A 84 9.19 4.04 0.97
C ASN A 84 9.00 2.52 0.81
N ALA A 85 10.00 1.80 0.29
CA ALA A 85 9.87 0.37 0.00
C ALA A 85 9.53 -0.46 1.24
N ASP A 86 10.06 -0.08 2.41
CA ASP A 86 9.92 -0.87 3.64
C ASP A 86 8.97 -0.25 4.67
N TRP A 87 8.31 0.87 4.34
CA TRP A 87 7.50 1.67 5.28
C TRP A 87 8.29 2.17 6.51
N ASN A 88 9.61 2.27 6.38
CA ASN A 88 10.48 2.99 7.32
C ASN A 88 10.43 4.49 7.01
N PHE A 89 9.98 5.28 7.98
CA PHE A 89 9.80 6.71 7.80
C PHE A 89 10.19 7.49 9.06
N THR A 90 10.50 8.76 8.86
CA THR A 90 10.59 9.75 9.92
C THR A 90 9.80 10.99 9.56
N ILE A 91 9.00 11.45 10.50
CA ILE A 91 8.23 12.69 10.48
C ILE A 91 8.76 13.54 11.63
N ARG A 92 9.33 14.70 11.32
CA ARG A 92 9.78 15.63 12.35
C ARG A 92 8.66 16.61 12.70
N GLY A 93 8.47 16.84 13.99
CA GLY A 93 7.49 17.79 14.48
C GLY A 93 7.70 19.18 13.88
N GLY A 94 8.96 19.64 13.82
CA GLY A 94 9.32 20.93 13.22
C GLY A 94 8.93 21.06 11.73
N ASP A 95 8.91 19.96 10.97
CA ASP A 95 8.59 20.00 9.53
C ASP A 95 7.09 20.16 9.25
N ILE A 96 6.24 19.82 10.22
CA ILE A 96 4.77 19.83 10.08
C ILE A 96 4.07 20.67 11.15
N GLY A 97 4.82 21.51 11.89
CA GLY A 97 4.28 22.41 12.91
C GLY A 97 3.73 21.70 14.14
N GLN A 98 4.25 20.51 14.47
CA GLN A 98 3.84 19.69 15.61
C GLN A 98 4.96 19.66 16.68
N PRO A 99 4.65 19.49 17.97
CA PRO A 99 5.67 19.37 19.02
C PRO A 99 6.27 17.96 19.15
N VAL A 100 5.97 17.04 18.22
CA VAL A 100 6.29 15.60 18.35
C VAL A 100 6.89 15.06 17.06
N ASP A 101 8.00 14.34 17.21
CA ASP A 101 8.64 13.52 16.19
C ASP A 101 8.05 12.10 16.19
N ILE A 102 7.86 11.53 15.01
CA ILE A 102 7.38 10.16 14.80
C ILE A 102 8.37 9.41 13.91
N ALA A 103 8.86 8.26 14.36
CA ALA A 103 9.78 7.42 13.59
C ALA A 103 9.32 5.97 13.59
N SER A 104 9.36 5.32 12.42
CA SER A 104 9.11 3.89 12.27
C SER A 104 10.41 3.14 11.99
N ALA A 105 10.49 1.93 12.54
CA ALA A 105 11.55 0.98 12.28
C ALA A 105 10.94 -0.41 12.10
N ARG A 106 11.31 -1.07 11.01
CA ARG A 106 10.87 -2.41 10.63
C ARG A 106 12.08 -3.31 10.47
N ASN A 107 11.99 -4.50 11.04
CA ASN A 107 12.93 -5.58 10.83
C ASN A 107 12.19 -6.80 10.30
N ILE A 108 12.72 -7.43 9.25
CA ILE A 108 12.17 -8.65 8.68
C ILE A 108 13.25 -9.72 8.75
N GLU A 109 12.98 -10.79 9.49
CA GLU A 109 13.76 -12.00 9.50
C GLU A 109 13.16 -12.99 8.51
N TYR A 110 13.86 -13.25 7.41
CA TYR A 110 13.41 -14.24 6.44
C TYR A 110 13.65 -15.65 6.94
N VAL A 111 12.62 -16.49 6.88
CA VAL A 111 12.63 -17.86 7.39
C VAL A 111 12.35 -18.86 6.25
N GLY A 112 13.02 -20.01 6.29
CA GLY A 112 12.91 -21.04 5.26
C GLY A 112 13.62 -20.67 3.96
N SER A 113 13.23 -21.31 2.86
CA SER A 113 13.80 -21.08 1.53
C SER A 113 12.92 -20.16 0.67
N PRO A 114 13.52 -19.34 -0.21
CA PRO A 114 12.74 -18.61 -1.22
C PRO A 114 11.95 -19.55 -2.13
N GLU A 115 10.75 -19.12 -2.50
CA GLU A 115 9.84 -19.76 -3.45
C GLU A 115 9.76 -18.91 -4.72
N GLN A 116 9.83 -19.54 -5.89
CA GLN A 116 9.58 -18.86 -7.16
C GLN A 116 8.13 -19.05 -7.60
N ARG A 117 7.51 -17.97 -8.08
CA ARG A 117 6.12 -17.95 -8.56
C ARG A 117 6.03 -17.20 -9.88
N MET A 118 5.09 -17.60 -10.73
CA MET A 118 4.76 -16.86 -11.95
C MET A 118 3.69 -15.81 -11.63
N GLY A 119 3.95 -14.57 -12.02
CA GLY A 119 3.06 -13.44 -11.82
C GLY A 119 2.72 -12.71 -13.12
N ASN A 120 1.85 -11.71 -13.00
CA ASN A 120 1.63 -10.71 -14.05
C ASN A 120 2.24 -9.40 -13.57
N GLY A 121 3.24 -8.92 -14.30
CA GLY A 121 3.88 -7.64 -14.05
C GLY A 121 3.10 -6.46 -14.61
N GLY A 122 3.82 -5.35 -14.80
CA GLY A 122 3.25 -4.14 -15.39
C GLY A 122 2.89 -4.29 -16.88
N PRO A 123 2.26 -3.25 -17.46
CA PRO A 123 1.97 -3.22 -18.89
C PRO A 123 3.25 -3.29 -19.73
N CYS A 124 3.15 -3.94 -20.89
CA CYS A 124 4.20 -4.00 -21.90
C CYS A 124 3.58 -3.75 -23.28
N GLY A 125 4.18 -2.83 -24.06
CA GLY A 125 3.57 -2.39 -25.32
C GLY A 125 2.23 -1.68 -25.13
N PHE A 126 1.39 -1.67 -26.18
CA PHE A 126 0.12 -0.94 -26.19
C PHE A 126 -0.99 -1.64 -25.38
N ASN A 127 -1.06 -2.98 -25.47
CA ASN A 127 -2.11 -3.81 -24.85
C ASN A 127 -1.55 -5.07 -24.15
N GLY A 128 -0.26 -5.13 -23.88
CA GLY A 128 0.38 -6.31 -23.28
C GLY A 128 0.59 -6.19 -21.78
N THR A 129 0.85 -7.33 -21.14
CA THR A 129 1.27 -7.41 -19.73
C THR A 129 2.49 -8.31 -19.63
N TRP A 130 3.49 -7.90 -18.84
CA TRP A 130 4.65 -8.75 -18.57
C TRP A 130 4.22 -10.01 -17.82
N ILE A 131 4.70 -11.17 -18.24
CA ILE A 131 4.76 -12.34 -17.38
C ILE A 131 6.03 -12.20 -16.54
N THR A 132 5.90 -12.29 -15.23
CA THR A 132 7.00 -12.13 -14.28
C THR A 132 7.34 -13.44 -13.59
N GLU A 133 8.62 -13.66 -13.33
CA GLU A 133 9.07 -14.57 -12.28
C GLU A 133 9.28 -13.76 -11.01
N GLU A 134 8.64 -14.17 -9.93
CA GLU A 134 8.68 -13.50 -8.65
C GLU A 134 9.29 -14.43 -7.61
N THR A 135 10.27 -13.93 -6.87
CA THR A 135 10.87 -14.65 -5.75
C THR A 135 10.24 -14.16 -4.46
N TRP A 136 9.58 -15.04 -3.74
CA TRP A 136 8.87 -14.77 -2.48
C TRP A 136 9.51 -15.56 -1.34
N GLN A 137 9.56 -15.03 -0.13
CA GLN A 137 10.00 -15.79 1.03
C GLN A 137 9.16 -15.46 2.25
N ARG A 138 8.93 -16.46 3.10
CA ARG A 138 8.29 -16.23 4.40
C ARG A 138 9.22 -15.40 5.28
N GLY A 139 8.64 -14.50 6.06
CA GLY A 139 9.38 -13.70 7.02
C GLY A 139 8.60 -13.49 8.31
N ASN A 140 9.34 -13.28 9.38
CA ASN A 140 8.83 -12.76 10.63
C ASN A 140 9.21 -11.29 10.70
N GLU A 141 8.23 -10.44 10.95
CA GLU A 141 8.40 -9.01 10.97
C GLU A 141 8.16 -8.45 12.37
N ASP A 142 9.13 -7.69 12.84
CA ASP A 142 9.02 -6.83 14.01
C ASP A 142 8.96 -5.38 13.55
N TRP A 143 7.83 -4.71 13.79
CA TRP A 143 7.61 -3.31 13.47
C TRP A 143 7.39 -2.48 14.71
N LYS A 144 8.02 -1.31 14.79
CA LYS A 144 7.90 -0.37 15.90
C LYS A 144 7.75 1.05 15.39
N VAL A 145 6.81 1.78 15.96
CA VAL A 145 6.68 3.23 15.76
C VAL A 145 6.86 3.94 17.09
N SER A 146 7.79 4.87 17.13
CA SER A 146 8.17 5.64 18.32
C SER A 146 7.79 7.10 18.16
N PHE A 147 7.37 7.71 19.28
CA PHE A 147 6.98 9.10 19.40
C PHE A 147 7.92 9.76 20.40
N SER A 148 8.47 10.91 20.05
CA SER A 148 9.38 11.68 20.91
C SER A 148 9.07 13.17 20.86
N ASP A 149 9.33 13.88 21.95
CA ASP A 149 9.25 15.33 22.01
C ASP A 149 10.26 15.94 21.01
N ALA A 150 9.80 16.82 20.12
CA ALA A 150 10.63 17.39 19.06
C ALA A 150 11.69 18.39 19.57
N GLY A 151 11.47 19.00 20.74
CA GLY A 151 12.37 19.99 21.32
C GLY A 151 13.52 19.39 22.13
N ASN A 152 13.31 18.23 22.75
CA ASN A 152 14.31 17.60 23.63
C ASN A 152 14.60 16.12 23.32
N GLY A 153 13.91 15.52 22.36
CA GLY A 153 14.13 14.13 21.92
C GLY A 153 13.70 13.05 22.91
N LYS A 154 13.07 13.40 24.04
CA LYS A 154 12.62 12.41 25.03
C LYS A 154 11.50 11.56 24.46
N ALA A 155 11.57 10.25 24.72
CA ALA A 155 10.53 9.32 24.33
C ALA A 155 9.21 9.66 25.05
N VAL A 156 8.14 9.78 24.26
CA VAL A 156 6.76 10.01 24.72
C VAL A 156 5.98 8.69 24.74
N GLY A 157 6.32 7.79 23.81
CA GLY A 157 5.77 6.44 23.78
C GLY A 157 6.16 5.70 22.51
N ALA A 158 5.81 4.42 22.43
CA ALA A 158 5.92 3.64 21.20
C ALA A 158 4.83 2.57 21.17
N PHE A 159 4.46 2.13 19.97
CA PHE A 159 3.74 0.87 19.80
C PHE A 159 4.59 -0.07 18.93
N ALA A 160 4.50 -1.35 19.25
CA ALA A 160 5.15 -2.42 18.50
C ALA A 160 4.09 -3.38 17.97
N SER A 161 4.35 -3.95 16.80
CA SER A 161 3.51 -4.94 16.16
C SER A 161 4.40 -6.01 15.55
N ARG A 162 4.08 -7.28 15.82
CA ARG A 162 4.77 -8.44 15.27
C ARG A 162 3.84 -9.20 14.33
N ARG A 163 4.37 -9.67 13.21
CA ARG A 163 3.70 -10.59 12.29
C ARG A 163 4.64 -11.75 11.98
N GLU A 164 4.09 -12.96 11.95
CA GLU A 164 4.87 -14.17 11.68
C GLU A 164 4.34 -14.88 10.46
N GLY A 165 5.26 -15.44 9.66
CA GLY A 165 4.91 -16.31 8.54
C GLY A 165 4.31 -15.62 7.32
N GLU A 166 4.38 -14.28 7.23
CA GLU A 166 3.94 -13.53 6.06
C GLU A 166 4.90 -13.73 4.88
N TYR A 167 4.39 -13.66 3.65
CA TYR A 167 5.20 -13.77 2.44
C TYR A 167 5.61 -12.40 1.92
N TYR A 168 6.91 -12.23 1.69
CA TYR A 168 7.51 -11.01 1.18
C TYR A 168 8.12 -11.24 -0.20
N LEU A 169 7.84 -10.34 -1.12
CA LEU A 169 8.43 -10.32 -2.46
C LEU A 169 9.87 -9.79 -2.35
N LEU A 170 10.84 -10.63 -2.74
CA LEU A 170 12.27 -10.29 -2.73
C LEU A 170 12.74 -9.72 -4.05
N ALA A 171 12.26 -10.29 -5.16
CA ALA A 171 12.69 -9.92 -6.50
C ALA A 171 11.59 -10.21 -7.53
N THR A 172 11.58 -9.43 -8.60
CA THR A 172 10.72 -9.63 -9.76
C THR A 172 11.56 -9.51 -11.02
N HIS A 173 11.44 -10.51 -11.90
CA HIS A 173 12.10 -10.54 -13.19
C HIS A 173 11.04 -10.64 -14.29
N ASN A 174 11.03 -9.67 -15.21
CA ASN A 174 10.19 -9.74 -16.39
C ASN A 174 10.73 -10.83 -17.32
N LEU A 175 9.90 -11.81 -17.68
CA LEU A 175 10.29 -12.90 -18.56
C LEU A 175 9.94 -12.58 -20.01
N TRP A 176 8.66 -12.40 -20.34
CA TRP A 176 8.21 -12.03 -21.68
C TRP A 176 6.91 -11.22 -21.66
N CYS A 177 6.68 -10.46 -22.72
CA CYS A 177 5.48 -9.65 -22.88
C CYS A 177 4.35 -10.51 -23.46
N ARG A 178 3.24 -10.65 -22.73
CA ARG A 178 2.01 -11.25 -23.25
C ARG A 178 1.14 -10.15 -23.86
N GLU A 179 1.26 -9.96 -25.17
CA GLU A 179 0.33 -9.09 -25.91
C GLU A 179 -1.04 -9.77 -26.02
N ARG A 180 -2.12 -9.09 -25.62
CA ARG A 180 -3.45 -9.44 -26.14
C ARG A 180 -3.42 -9.11 -27.63
N ARG A 181 -3.22 -10.11 -28.49
CA ARG A 181 -3.63 -9.97 -29.89
C ARG A 181 -5.13 -9.70 -29.86
N ASP A 182 -5.55 -8.56 -30.38
CA ASP A 182 -6.93 -8.38 -30.78
C ASP A 182 -7.23 -9.52 -31.75
N ILE A 183 -7.95 -10.54 -31.31
CA ILE A 183 -8.63 -11.43 -32.24
C ILE A 183 -9.60 -10.46 -32.92
N PRO A 184 -9.45 -10.17 -34.23
CA PRO A 184 -10.38 -9.27 -34.89
C PRO A 184 -11.78 -9.84 -34.63
N GLU A 185 -12.64 -9.06 -33.97
CA GLU A 185 -14.05 -9.39 -33.90
C GLU A 185 -14.48 -9.72 -35.33
N PRO A 186 -15.04 -10.91 -35.60
CA PRO A 186 -15.56 -11.18 -36.92
C PRO A 186 -16.63 -10.12 -37.18
N ARG A 187 -16.30 -9.14 -38.02
CA ARG A 187 -17.25 -8.19 -38.60
C ARG A 187 -18.11 -8.91 -39.62
N ILE A 188 -18.75 -9.99 -39.20
CA ILE A 188 -19.85 -10.59 -39.93
C ILE A 188 -21.08 -9.92 -39.32
N PRO A 189 -21.84 -9.15 -40.10
CA PRO A 189 -23.13 -8.65 -39.66
C PRO A 189 -23.96 -9.81 -39.08
N TRP A 190 -24.49 -9.66 -37.86
CA TRP A 190 -25.21 -10.72 -37.14
C TRP A 190 -26.37 -11.33 -37.95
N ASP A 191 -26.89 -10.58 -38.92
CA ASP A 191 -27.89 -10.95 -39.92
C ASP A 191 -27.39 -11.97 -40.98
N ARG A 192 -26.09 -12.27 -41.06
CA ARG A 192 -25.52 -13.30 -41.95
C ARG A 192 -25.06 -14.58 -41.24
N LEU A 193 -25.05 -14.61 -39.91
CA LEU A 193 -24.63 -15.78 -39.13
C LEU A 193 -25.68 -16.90 -39.12
N SER A 194 -26.98 -16.58 -39.20
CA SER A 194 -28.05 -17.59 -39.22
C SER A 194 -28.05 -18.43 -40.50
N SER A 195 -27.75 -17.84 -41.66
CA SER A 195 -27.72 -18.56 -42.95
C SER A 195 -26.46 -19.41 -43.17
N SER A 196 -25.43 -19.23 -42.33
CA SER A 196 -24.15 -19.93 -42.44
C SER A 196 -24.08 -21.15 -41.52
N ILE A 197 -24.76 -21.12 -40.37
CA ILE A 197 -24.81 -22.25 -39.43
C ILE A 197 -25.66 -23.41 -39.96
N GLU A 198 -26.77 -23.14 -40.68
CA GLU A 198 -27.56 -24.20 -41.33
C GLU A 198 -26.77 -24.89 -42.46
N ARG A 199 -26.02 -24.15 -43.28
CA ARG A 199 -25.17 -24.75 -44.33
C ARG A 199 -23.99 -25.55 -43.79
N LEU A 200 -23.44 -25.17 -42.63
CA LEU A 200 -22.34 -25.90 -41.99
C LEU A 200 -22.81 -27.18 -41.29
N ARG A 201 -24.08 -27.27 -40.91
CA ARG A 201 -24.70 -28.53 -40.46
C ARG A 201 -24.96 -29.49 -41.61
N GLU A 202 -25.32 -28.99 -42.79
CA GLU A 202 -25.50 -29.81 -44.00
C GLU A 202 -24.17 -30.33 -44.58
N SER A 203 -23.03 -29.69 -44.31
CA SER A 203 -21.71 -30.11 -44.80
C SER A 203 -20.97 -31.12 -43.90
N GLY A 204 -21.61 -31.60 -42.82
CA GLY A 204 -21.11 -32.73 -42.03
C GLY A 204 -19.87 -32.46 -41.18
N VAL A 205 -19.51 -31.19 -40.93
CA VAL A 205 -18.34 -30.87 -40.09
C VAL A 205 -18.71 -31.09 -38.61
N ARG A 206 -18.03 -32.04 -37.96
CA ARG A 206 -18.06 -32.19 -36.50
C ARG A 206 -17.00 -31.29 -35.88
N PHE A 207 -17.38 -30.61 -34.80
CA PHE A 207 -16.46 -29.88 -33.95
C PHE A 207 -16.11 -30.81 -32.78
N ASP A 208 -14.83 -31.14 -32.65
CA ASP A 208 -14.29 -31.86 -31.50
C ASP A 208 -14.25 -30.96 -30.26
#